data_AF-A0A0M2PJB4-F1
#
_entry.id   AF-A0A0M2PJB4-F1
#
_cell.length_a   1.000
_cell.length_b   1.000
_cell.length_c   1.000
_cell.angle_alpha   90.00
_cell.angle_beta   90.00
_cell.angle_gamma   90.00
#
_symmetry.space_group_name_H-M   'P 1'
#
loop_
_entity.id
_entity.type
_entity.pdbx_description
1 polymer ?
#
loop_
_entity_poly.entity_id
_entity_poly.type
_entity_poly.pdbx_seq_one_letter_code
_entity_poly.pdbx_strand_id
1 'polypeptide(L)'
;MGKQLSKQQQKAQVVPFLQDGQYYYHKGLKAYREQNLQKASKYLEKAIELDPKDSVKLSQLATIYTDMGKYSQSNELLSYILDEVDKDMNECHYFMANNYAHLGLFQEAYKCATEYANKEPFGEFTIENEDLIELLTMEDDDEDPFLKDPDDLILKQDAAKSLLESSQFEEAILLLEEIVAEYPEFWSAHNNLSLAYFYVGEVDKAKEYLQTVLQRNPGNLHAYCNLLVFYYYERQDDKVDELANVLSSVHPLLYEHRYKLGATFALVGYYPLAYKWLRSLYKQGFEGDDTFYYWLSYAAYFTGHITFAEQMWERVLKENKSKAGSEPWNHQGEHSEQRMKSLTLEERLYAVFLAVQTNNEDQILGYKKANVPQSQLEKEFIEMALSKDYASYDNIASIYHIANELFVHEEDDELFLFVFRTLVRAFKKGYSLKNRPGWAAALYYNWRHKQNQSVSQTNVADMYRVSTSTIGKYIKYVRELAD
;
A
#
# COMPACT_ATOMS: atom_id res chain seq x y z
N MET A 1 -10.43 -6.21 85.15
CA MET A 1 -10.45 -7.52 84.45
C MET A 1 -10.15 -7.29 82.98
N GLY A 2 -8.89 -7.48 82.57
CA GLY A 2 -8.49 -7.36 81.17
C GLY A 2 -8.72 -8.67 80.43
N LYS A 3 -9.46 -8.62 79.31
CA LYS A 3 -9.58 -9.76 78.39
C LYS A 3 -8.44 -9.67 77.38
N GLN A 4 -7.46 -10.58 77.50
CA GLN A 4 -6.47 -10.84 76.46
C GLN A 4 -7.18 -11.51 75.28
N LEU A 5 -7.22 -10.84 74.13
CA LEU A 5 -7.56 -11.46 72.85
C LEU A 5 -6.24 -11.90 72.21
N SER A 6 -6.00 -13.21 72.15
CA SER A 6 -4.85 -13.78 71.45
C SER A 6 -5.03 -13.58 69.94
N LYS A 7 -4.14 -12.81 69.31
CA LYS A 7 -3.99 -12.79 67.86
C LYS A 7 -3.33 -14.09 67.41
N GLN A 8 -4.12 -15.08 66.99
CA GLN A 8 -3.61 -16.15 66.14
C GLN A 8 -3.44 -15.57 64.73
N GLN A 9 -2.20 -15.25 64.35
CA GLN A 9 -1.85 -15.01 62.95
C GLN A 9 -1.88 -16.35 62.22
N GLN A 10 -2.86 -16.56 61.33
CA GLN A 10 -2.77 -17.60 60.32
C GLN A 10 -1.57 -17.27 59.43
N LYS A 11 -0.53 -18.12 59.46
CA LYS A 11 0.54 -18.08 58.46
C LYS A 11 -0.08 -18.47 57.12
N ALA A 12 -0.39 -17.48 56.29
CA ALA A 12 -0.72 -17.72 54.90
C ALA A 12 0.51 -18.33 54.20
N GLN A 13 0.37 -19.55 53.70
CA GLN A 13 1.38 -20.18 52.88
C GLN A 13 1.33 -19.51 51.50
N VAL A 14 2.27 -18.60 51.24
CA VAL A 14 2.44 -18.02 49.90
C VAL A 14 3.06 -19.11 49.03
N VAL A 15 2.21 -19.80 48.26
CA VAL A 15 2.65 -20.68 47.17
C VAL A 15 3.05 -19.77 46.01
N PRO A 16 4.32 -19.75 45.57
CA PRO A 16 4.71 -18.94 44.43
C PRO A 16 3.96 -19.42 43.18
N PHE A 17 3.15 -18.54 42.60
CA PHE A 17 2.49 -18.78 41.31
C PHE A 17 3.52 -18.61 40.19
N LEU A 18 4.37 -19.61 40.00
CA LEU A 18 5.34 -19.65 38.92
C LEU A 18 4.58 -19.98 37.63
N GLN A 19 4.43 -18.97 36.77
CA GLN A 19 3.93 -19.14 35.41
C GLN A 19 5.07 -19.71 34.56
N ASP A 20 5.37 -20.98 34.74
CA ASP A 20 6.39 -21.72 33.98
C ASP A 20 5.89 -22.12 32.58
N GLY A 21 6.77 -22.68 31.75
CA GLY A 21 6.41 -23.13 30.40
C GLY A 21 5.26 -24.14 30.41
N GLN A 22 5.18 -24.98 31.44
CA GLN A 22 4.11 -25.97 31.60
C GLN A 22 2.74 -25.31 31.86
N TYR A 23 2.70 -24.27 32.68
CA TYR A 23 1.48 -23.49 32.91
C TYR A 23 0.95 -22.85 31.62
N TYR A 24 1.83 -22.25 30.82
CA TYR A 24 1.45 -21.65 29.54
C TYR A 24 1.02 -22.70 28.53
N TYR A 25 1.69 -23.84 28.47
CA TYR A 25 1.31 -24.98 27.64
C TYR A 25 -0.13 -25.45 27.91
N HIS A 26 -0.49 -25.67 29.19
CA HIS A 26 -1.86 -26.08 29.57
C HIS A 26 -2.91 -25.03 29.21
N LYS A 27 -2.56 -23.74 29.33
CA LYS A 27 -3.44 -22.65 28.88
C LYS A 27 -3.61 -22.62 27.37
N GLY A 28 -2.54 -22.89 26.62
CA GLY A 28 -2.56 -23.05 25.17
C GLY A 28 -3.52 -24.15 24.75
N LEU A 29 -3.33 -25.36 25.30
CA LEU A 29 -4.21 -26.51 25.02
C LEU A 29 -5.67 -26.25 25.42
N LYS A 30 -5.91 -25.57 26.54
CA LYS A 30 -7.27 -25.19 26.94
C LYS A 30 -7.90 -24.22 25.94
N ALA A 31 -7.18 -23.18 25.52
CA ALA A 31 -7.65 -22.22 24.53
C ALA A 31 -7.88 -22.89 23.17
N TYR A 32 -7.05 -23.86 22.81
CA TYR A 32 -7.22 -24.66 21.60
C TYR A 32 -8.52 -25.48 21.62
N ARG A 33 -8.82 -26.16 22.74
CA ARG A 33 -10.10 -26.87 22.93
C ARG A 33 -11.32 -25.94 22.90
N GLU A 34 -11.14 -24.68 23.29
CA GLU A 34 -12.16 -23.62 23.18
C GLU A 34 -12.25 -23.05 21.75
N GLN A 35 -11.54 -23.63 20.77
CA GLN A 35 -11.42 -23.18 19.37
C GLN A 35 -10.90 -21.74 19.23
N ASN A 36 -10.21 -21.23 20.25
CA ASN A 36 -9.59 -19.91 20.23
C ASN A 36 -8.13 -20.03 19.79
N LEU A 37 -7.93 -20.29 18.49
CA LEU A 37 -6.62 -20.59 17.90
C LEU A 37 -5.60 -19.47 18.14
N GLN A 38 -6.01 -18.20 18.01
CA GLN A 38 -5.13 -17.04 18.22
C GLN A 38 -4.64 -16.93 19.67
N LYS A 39 -5.48 -17.27 20.65
CA LYS A 39 -5.09 -17.26 22.05
C LYS A 39 -4.26 -18.49 22.40
N ALA A 40 -4.56 -19.62 21.75
CA ALA A 40 -3.81 -20.86 21.90
C ALA A 40 -2.37 -20.69 21.41
N SER A 41 -2.17 -20.15 20.20
CA SER A 41 -0.84 -19.90 19.64
C SER A 41 -0.01 -19.00 20.54
N LYS A 42 -0.56 -17.88 21.02
CA LYS A 42 0.13 -16.95 21.93
C LYS A 42 0.57 -17.57 23.25
N TYR A 43 -0.21 -18.52 23.78
CA TYR A 43 0.19 -19.22 25.00
C TYR A 43 1.24 -20.29 24.73
N LEU A 44 1.20 -20.97 23.58
CA LEU A 44 2.20 -21.94 23.17
C LEU A 44 3.53 -21.27 22.78
N GLU A 45 3.51 -20.13 22.09
CA GLU A 45 4.69 -19.29 21.83
C GLU A 45 5.41 -18.94 23.13
N LYS A 46 4.66 -18.48 24.15
CA LYS A 46 5.23 -18.23 25.49
C LYS A 46 5.74 -19.48 26.20
N ALA A 47 5.12 -20.62 25.96
CA ALA A 47 5.59 -21.88 26.54
C ALA A 47 6.94 -22.29 25.93
N ILE A 48 7.10 -22.08 24.61
CA ILE A 48 8.34 -22.35 23.86
C ILE A 48 9.43 -21.34 24.19
N GLU A 49 9.12 -20.05 24.40
CA GLU A 49 10.11 -19.07 24.89
C GLU A 49 10.79 -19.51 26.19
N LEU A 50 10.04 -20.20 27.06
CA LEU A 50 10.54 -20.71 28.34
C LEU A 50 11.19 -22.09 28.23
N ASP A 51 10.91 -22.83 27.15
CA ASP A 51 11.42 -24.17 26.89
C ASP A 51 11.60 -24.42 25.38
N PRO A 52 12.67 -23.86 24.77
CA PRO A 52 12.78 -23.74 23.31
C PRO A 52 13.11 -25.03 22.56
N LYS A 53 13.42 -26.12 23.28
CA LYS A 53 13.86 -27.40 22.71
C LYS A 53 12.91 -28.56 23.03
N ASP A 54 11.68 -28.26 23.45
CA ASP A 54 10.65 -29.28 23.63
C ASP A 54 9.95 -29.53 22.28
N SER A 55 10.30 -30.65 21.64
CA SER A 55 9.76 -31.07 20.33
C SER A 55 8.24 -31.23 20.35
N VAL A 56 7.65 -31.69 21.46
CA VAL A 56 6.20 -31.86 21.60
C VAL A 56 5.50 -30.50 21.61
N LYS A 57 6.02 -29.52 22.36
CA LYS A 57 5.44 -28.17 22.39
C LYS A 57 5.56 -27.47 21.03
N LEU A 58 6.70 -27.63 20.35
CA LEU A 58 6.95 -27.08 19.01
C LEU A 58 5.99 -27.69 17.98
N SER A 59 5.86 -29.02 17.96
CA SER A 59 4.92 -29.73 17.08
C SER A 59 3.48 -29.30 17.34
N GLN A 60 3.08 -29.17 18.60
CA GLN A 60 1.73 -28.71 18.95
C GLN A 60 1.46 -27.28 18.48
N LEU A 61 2.45 -26.38 18.51
CA LEU A 61 2.32 -25.04 17.94
C LEU A 61 2.20 -25.10 16.41
N ALA A 62 3.00 -25.94 15.76
CA ALA A 62 2.92 -26.16 14.31
C ALA A 62 1.51 -26.64 13.90
N THR A 63 0.93 -27.61 14.60
CA THR A 63 -0.47 -28.05 14.35
C THR A 63 -1.46 -26.91 14.49
N ILE A 64 -1.31 -26.02 15.49
CA ILE A 64 -2.18 -24.85 15.62
C ILE A 64 -1.99 -23.87 14.47
N TYR A 65 -0.75 -23.69 13.99
CA TYR A 65 -0.52 -22.88 12.79
C TYR A 65 -1.16 -23.50 11.55
N THR A 66 -1.10 -24.82 11.38
CA THR A 66 -1.84 -25.53 10.33
C THR A 66 -3.34 -25.26 10.42
N ASP A 67 -3.96 -25.39 11.59
CA ASP A 67 -5.40 -25.11 11.79
C ASP A 67 -5.76 -23.63 11.56
N MET A 68 -4.80 -22.72 11.73
CA MET A 68 -4.94 -21.30 11.42
C MET A 68 -4.74 -20.99 9.92
N GLY A 69 -4.39 -21.98 9.10
CA GLY A 69 -4.04 -21.79 7.68
C GLY A 69 -2.64 -21.19 7.46
N LYS A 70 -1.79 -21.16 8.50
CA LYS A 70 -0.43 -20.63 8.48
C LYS A 70 0.57 -21.74 8.13
N TYR A 71 0.38 -22.37 6.98
CA TYR A 71 1.10 -23.59 6.58
C TYR A 71 2.63 -23.37 6.49
N SER A 72 3.10 -22.25 5.94
CA SER A 72 4.54 -21.96 5.84
C SER A 72 5.20 -21.82 7.23
N GLN A 73 4.55 -21.11 8.16
CA GLN A 73 5.05 -20.96 9.54
C GLN A 73 5.04 -22.31 10.29
N SER A 74 4.05 -23.14 10.00
CA SER A 74 4.00 -24.52 10.52
C SER A 74 5.18 -25.33 9.98
N ASN A 75 5.44 -25.29 8.67
CA ASN A 75 6.56 -26.00 8.05
C ASN A 75 7.93 -25.51 8.55
N GLU A 76 8.13 -24.22 8.78
CA GLU A 76 9.37 -23.70 9.39
C GLU A 76 9.63 -24.32 10.77
N LEU A 77 8.59 -24.43 11.61
CA LEU A 77 8.71 -25.07 12.93
C LEU A 77 8.98 -26.58 12.81
N LEU A 78 8.28 -27.28 11.91
CA LEU A 78 8.44 -28.72 11.70
C LEU A 78 9.85 -29.06 11.18
N SER A 79 10.37 -28.28 10.23
CA SER A 79 11.75 -28.42 9.76
C SER A 79 12.75 -28.14 10.88
N TYR A 80 12.54 -27.09 11.69
CA TYR A 80 13.41 -26.79 12.83
C TYR A 80 13.44 -27.94 13.86
N ILE A 81 12.31 -28.62 14.09
CA ILE A 81 12.28 -29.81 14.96
C ILE A 81 13.21 -30.88 14.39
N LEU A 82 13.04 -31.24 13.12
CA LEU A 82 13.82 -32.29 12.46
C LEU A 82 15.31 -31.94 12.35
N ASP A 83 15.67 -30.67 12.14
CA ASP A 83 17.06 -30.27 11.93
C ASP A 83 17.84 -30.14 13.25
N GLU A 84 17.22 -29.54 14.28
CA GLU A 84 17.93 -28.99 15.44
C GLU A 84 17.49 -29.55 16.81
N VAL A 85 16.32 -30.17 16.90
CA VAL A 85 15.71 -30.59 18.18
C VAL A 85 15.59 -32.10 18.31
N ASP A 86 14.85 -32.73 17.40
CA ASP A 86 14.50 -34.14 17.43
C ASP A 86 14.39 -34.70 16.00
N LYS A 87 15.47 -35.33 15.55
CA LYS A 87 15.61 -35.92 14.21
C LYS A 87 14.73 -37.14 13.99
N ASP A 88 14.26 -37.75 15.07
CA ASP A 88 13.50 -39.00 15.06
C ASP A 88 11.99 -38.75 15.19
N MET A 89 11.55 -37.48 15.29
CA MET A 89 10.13 -37.11 15.31
C MET A 89 9.52 -37.16 13.91
N ASN A 90 9.44 -38.38 13.37
CA ASN A 90 9.11 -38.65 11.97
C ASN A 90 7.71 -38.16 11.58
N GLU A 91 6.77 -38.01 12.52
CA GLU A 91 5.43 -37.46 12.29
C GLU A 91 5.47 -36.03 11.72
N CYS A 92 6.57 -35.30 11.90
CA CYS A 92 6.77 -34.00 11.27
C CYS A 92 6.68 -34.08 9.74
N HIS A 93 7.18 -35.16 9.12
CA HIS A 93 7.07 -35.36 7.68
C HIS A 93 5.61 -35.48 7.21
N TYR A 94 4.75 -36.17 7.96
CA TYR A 94 3.32 -36.24 7.68
C TYR A 94 2.65 -34.87 7.78
N PHE A 95 2.93 -34.10 8.83
CA PHE A 95 2.36 -32.75 8.99
C PHE A 95 2.84 -31.79 7.89
N MET A 96 4.11 -31.86 7.51
CA MET A 96 4.66 -31.08 6.39
C MET A 96 4.00 -31.46 5.07
N ALA A 97 3.77 -32.76 4.83
CA ALA A 97 3.09 -33.23 3.62
C ALA A 97 1.70 -32.62 3.46
N ASN A 98 0.89 -32.64 4.53
CA ASN A 98 -0.44 -32.04 4.54
C ASN A 98 -0.39 -30.52 4.31
N ASN A 99 0.55 -29.84 4.97
CA ASN A 99 0.74 -28.40 4.80
C ASN A 99 1.15 -28.05 3.36
N TYR A 100 2.07 -28.81 2.76
CA TYR A 100 2.50 -28.61 1.37
C TYR A 100 1.35 -28.87 0.39
N ALA A 101 0.53 -29.90 0.61
CA ALA A 101 -0.66 -30.16 -0.19
C ALA A 101 -1.66 -28.99 -0.12
N HIS A 102 -1.85 -28.41 1.07
CA HIS A 102 -2.67 -27.20 1.23
C HIS A 102 -2.08 -25.95 0.58
N LEU A 103 -0.75 -25.87 0.45
CA LEU A 103 -0.06 -24.81 -0.29
C LEU A 103 -0.10 -25.03 -1.81
N GLY A 104 -0.57 -26.20 -2.27
CA GLY A 104 -0.51 -26.60 -3.68
C GLY A 104 0.88 -27.02 -4.13
N LEU A 105 1.81 -27.21 -3.19
CA LEU A 105 3.16 -27.71 -3.42
C LEU A 105 3.11 -29.26 -3.40
N PHE A 106 2.56 -29.85 -4.45
CA PHE A 106 2.20 -31.26 -4.47
C PHE A 106 3.41 -32.19 -4.54
N GLN A 107 4.50 -31.74 -5.15
CA GLN A 107 5.74 -32.51 -5.22
C GLN A 107 6.44 -32.54 -3.86
N GLU A 108 6.52 -31.40 -3.16
CA GLU A 108 7.03 -31.37 -1.78
C GLU A 108 6.12 -32.15 -0.81
N ALA A 109 4.81 -32.08 -1.02
CA ALA A 109 3.85 -32.90 -0.28
C ALA A 109 4.12 -34.39 -0.46
N TYR A 110 4.29 -34.83 -1.71
CA TYR A 110 4.58 -36.23 -2.04
C TYR A 110 5.92 -36.71 -1.48
N LYS A 111 6.97 -35.89 -1.57
CA LYS A 111 8.29 -36.19 -0.97
C LYS A 111 8.17 -36.42 0.54
N CYS A 112 7.52 -35.49 1.25
CA CYS A 112 7.33 -35.59 2.69
C CYS A 112 6.44 -36.77 3.08
N ALA A 113 5.35 -37.04 2.35
CA ALA A 113 4.47 -38.17 2.61
C ALA A 113 5.20 -39.52 2.40
N THR A 114 6.02 -39.61 1.35
CA THR A 114 6.84 -40.79 1.06
C THR A 114 7.90 -41.01 2.13
N GLU A 115 8.55 -39.94 2.60
CA GLU A 115 9.53 -40.02 3.69
C GLU A 115 8.89 -40.51 4.99
N TYR A 116 7.68 -40.03 5.33
CA TYR A 116 6.92 -40.54 6.47
C TYR A 116 6.62 -42.04 6.32
N ALA A 117 6.08 -42.46 5.17
CA ALA A 117 5.75 -43.87 4.91
C ALA A 117 6.97 -44.80 5.02
N ASN A 118 8.15 -44.32 4.60
CA ASN A 118 9.40 -45.08 4.69
C ASN A 118 9.92 -45.22 6.12
N LYS A 119 9.83 -44.14 6.92
CA LYS A 119 10.35 -44.12 8.30
C LYS A 119 9.40 -44.76 9.31
N GLU A 120 8.10 -44.57 9.12
CA GLU A 120 7.03 -45.07 10.01
C GLU A 120 6.00 -45.95 9.25
N PRO A 121 6.36 -47.14 8.74
CA PRO A 121 5.43 -48.00 7.98
C PRO A 121 4.22 -48.51 8.78
N PHE A 122 4.24 -48.33 10.11
CA PHE A 122 3.16 -48.70 11.02
C PHE A 122 2.88 -47.55 12.01
N GLY A 123 3.17 -46.30 11.61
CA GLY A 123 2.96 -45.10 12.41
C GLY A 123 1.48 -44.74 12.58
N GLU A 124 1.20 -43.78 13.49
CA GLU A 124 -0.16 -43.34 13.82
C GLU A 124 -0.96 -42.84 12.60
N PHE A 125 -0.31 -42.18 11.65
CA PHE A 125 -0.93 -41.53 10.49
C PHE A 125 -0.77 -42.34 9.20
N THR A 126 -0.45 -43.64 9.28
CA THR A 126 -0.13 -44.44 8.08
C THR A 126 -1.28 -44.45 7.08
N ILE A 127 -2.52 -44.66 7.55
CA ILE A 127 -3.70 -44.76 6.70
C ILE A 127 -3.98 -43.41 6.03
N GLU A 128 -4.00 -42.32 6.80
CA GLU A 128 -4.24 -40.98 6.29
C GLU A 128 -3.14 -40.53 5.32
N ASN A 129 -1.89 -40.94 5.55
CA ASN A 129 -0.77 -40.65 4.67
C ASN A 129 -0.84 -41.46 3.36
N GLU A 130 -1.28 -42.73 3.41
CA GLU A 130 -1.55 -43.53 2.22
C GLU A 130 -2.66 -42.89 1.36
N ASP A 131 -3.76 -42.45 1.98
CA ASP A 131 -4.85 -41.73 1.30
C ASP A 131 -4.34 -40.43 0.64
N LEU A 132 -3.44 -39.69 1.32
CA LEU A 132 -2.82 -38.48 0.77
C LEU A 132 -1.93 -38.80 -0.44
N ILE A 133 -1.11 -39.85 -0.36
CA ILE A 133 -0.25 -40.29 -1.48
C ILE A 133 -1.11 -40.71 -2.68
N GLU A 134 -2.19 -41.46 -2.45
CA GLU A 134 -3.12 -41.85 -3.52
C GLU A 134 -3.72 -40.61 -4.18
N LEU A 135 -4.21 -39.64 -3.40
CA LEU A 135 -4.76 -38.40 -3.92
C LEU A 135 -3.74 -37.59 -4.74
N LEU A 136 -2.50 -37.48 -4.26
CA LEU A 136 -1.42 -36.76 -4.94
C LEU A 136 -0.97 -37.43 -6.25
N THR A 137 -1.29 -38.71 -6.45
CA THR A 137 -0.90 -39.50 -7.63
C THR A 137 -2.08 -39.84 -8.55
N MET A 138 -3.31 -39.44 -8.21
CA MET A 138 -4.53 -39.77 -8.95
C MET A 138 -4.59 -39.23 -10.40
N GLU A 139 -3.82 -38.19 -10.73
CA GLU A 139 -3.88 -37.53 -12.05
C GLU A 139 -2.75 -37.95 -13.02
N ASP A 140 -1.75 -38.71 -12.55
CA ASP A 140 -0.58 -39.10 -13.35
C ASP A 140 -0.53 -40.62 -13.59
N ASP A 141 -0.85 -41.03 -14.83
CA ASP A 141 -0.74 -42.41 -15.34
C ASP A 141 0.73 -42.88 -15.54
N ASP A 142 1.72 -42.04 -15.22
CA ASP A 142 3.15 -42.30 -15.42
C ASP A 142 3.86 -42.78 -14.13
N GLU A 143 4.89 -43.62 -14.26
CA GLU A 143 5.68 -44.18 -13.14
C GLU A 143 6.48 -43.12 -12.32
N ASP A 144 6.47 -41.85 -12.72
CA ASP A 144 7.09 -40.72 -12.01
C ASP A 144 6.26 -39.43 -12.22
N PRO A 145 5.36 -39.06 -11.28
CA PRO A 145 4.32 -38.02 -11.46
C PRO A 145 4.84 -36.59 -11.73
N PHE A 146 6.15 -36.30 -11.55
CA PHE A 146 6.65 -34.92 -11.46
C PHE A 146 7.79 -34.58 -12.44
N LEU A 147 7.68 -34.98 -13.72
CA LEU A 147 8.71 -34.71 -14.74
C LEU A 147 8.96 -33.21 -15.04
N LYS A 148 8.05 -32.32 -14.64
CA LYS A 148 8.26 -30.86 -14.60
C LYS A 148 7.82 -30.39 -13.22
N ASP A 149 8.72 -29.72 -12.50
CA ASP A 149 8.48 -29.26 -11.13
C ASP A 149 7.43 -28.13 -11.12
N PRO A 150 6.14 -28.41 -10.81
CA PRO A 150 5.09 -27.38 -10.80
C PRO A 150 5.22 -26.47 -9.58
N ASP A 151 5.84 -26.99 -8.52
CA ASP A 151 6.12 -26.32 -7.26
C ASP A 151 7.20 -25.24 -7.48
N ASP A 152 8.17 -25.48 -8.37
CA ASP A 152 9.24 -24.55 -8.73
C ASP A 152 8.68 -23.18 -9.14
N LEU A 153 7.62 -23.12 -9.96
CA LEU A 153 7.00 -21.84 -10.33
C LEU A 153 6.41 -21.11 -9.11
N ILE A 154 5.72 -21.83 -8.21
CA ILE A 154 5.11 -21.25 -7.01
C ILE A 154 6.21 -20.71 -6.08
N LEU A 155 7.25 -21.52 -5.84
CA LEU A 155 8.38 -21.16 -4.99
C LEU A 155 9.18 -19.98 -5.57
N LYS A 156 9.49 -19.99 -6.87
CA LYS A 156 10.16 -18.88 -7.56
C LYS A 156 9.31 -17.61 -7.50
N GLN A 157 7.99 -17.71 -7.66
CA GLN A 157 7.09 -16.55 -7.58
C GLN A 157 7.09 -15.93 -6.18
N ASP A 158 6.97 -16.74 -5.13
CA ASP A 158 6.95 -16.26 -3.76
C ASP A 158 8.30 -15.67 -3.33
N ALA A 159 9.41 -16.30 -3.74
CA ALA A 159 10.76 -15.76 -3.57
C ALA A 159 10.93 -14.41 -4.28
N ALA A 160 10.48 -14.30 -5.54
CA ALA A 160 10.53 -13.04 -6.28
C ALA A 160 9.72 -11.92 -5.60
N LYS A 161 8.54 -12.26 -5.06
CA LYS A 161 7.72 -11.31 -4.32
C LYS A 161 8.39 -10.85 -3.03
N SER A 162 9.00 -11.77 -2.28
CA SER A 162 9.73 -11.46 -1.05
C SER A 162 10.94 -10.55 -1.31
N LEU A 163 11.67 -10.79 -2.40
CA LEU A 163 12.78 -9.93 -2.84
C LEU A 163 12.30 -8.51 -3.17
N LEU A 164 11.16 -8.37 -3.86
CA LEU A 164 10.56 -7.07 -4.14
C LEU A 164 10.15 -6.33 -2.86
N GLU A 165 9.51 -7.01 -1.91
CA GLU A 165 9.10 -6.44 -0.61
C GLU A 165 10.32 -6.02 0.24
N SER A 166 11.40 -6.78 0.15
CA SER A 166 12.69 -6.49 0.81
C SER A 166 13.54 -5.45 0.07
N SER A 167 13.01 -4.87 -1.01
CA SER A 167 13.71 -3.88 -1.86
C SER A 167 15.00 -4.41 -2.52
N GLN A 168 15.12 -5.72 -2.68
CA GLN A 168 16.23 -6.40 -3.37
C GLN A 168 15.90 -6.55 -4.87
N PHE A 169 15.86 -5.42 -5.57
CA PHE A 169 15.30 -5.36 -6.93
C PHE A 169 16.15 -6.08 -7.98
N GLU A 170 17.48 -6.01 -7.89
CA GLU A 170 18.39 -6.65 -8.84
C GLU A 170 18.28 -8.18 -8.79
N GLU A 171 18.18 -8.75 -7.59
CA GLU A 171 18.00 -10.18 -7.38
C GLU A 171 16.60 -10.63 -7.85
N ALA A 172 15.57 -9.82 -7.57
CA ALA A 172 14.22 -10.06 -8.07
C ALA A 172 14.18 -10.09 -9.61
N ILE A 173 14.90 -9.18 -10.29
CA ILE A 173 14.98 -9.14 -11.75
C ILE A 173 15.52 -10.47 -12.31
N LEU A 174 16.64 -10.97 -11.77
CA LEU A 174 17.24 -12.22 -12.25
C LEU A 174 16.26 -13.40 -12.16
N LEU A 175 15.60 -13.54 -11.01
CA LEU A 175 14.64 -14.61 -10.79
C LEU A 175 13.38 -14.46 -11.65
N LEU A 176 12.86 -13.24 -11.79
CA LEU A 176 11.68 -12.98 -12.61
C LEU A 176 11.97 -13.16 -14.12
N GLU A 177 13.18 -12.87 -14.58
CA GLU A 177 13.60 -13.16 -15.96
C GLU A 177 13.68 -14.67 -16.23
N GLU A 178 14.13 -15.46 -15.25
CA GLU A 178 14.09 -16.93 -15.32
C GLU A 178 12.64 -17.43 -15.43
N ILE A 179 11.75 -16.95 -14.55
CA ILE A 179 10.32 -17.33 -14.59
C ILE A 179 9.70 -16.95 -15.94
N VAL A 180 9.99 -15.76 -16.48
CA VAL A 180 9.45 -15.32 -17.77
C VAL A 180 10.01 -16.15 -18.93
N ALA A 181 11.25 -16.62 -18.86
CA ALA A 181 11.84 -17.48 -19.87
C ALA A 181 11.22 -18.89 -19.87
N GLU A 182 10.96 -19.45 -18.69
CA GLU A 182 10.35 -20.77 -18.52
C GLU A 182 8.84 -20.76 -18.76
N TYR A 183 8.17 -19.70 -18.33
CA TYR A 183 6.71 -19.53 -18.37
C TYR A 183 6.32 -18.19 -19.06
N PRO A 184 6.44 -18.08 -20.39
CA PRO A 184 6.27 -16.82 -21.11
C PRO A 184 4.91 -16.14 -20.97
N GLU A 185 3.84 -16.89 -20.69
CA GLU A 185 2.48 -16.37 -20.50
C GLU A 185 2.10 -16.14 -19.04
N PHE A 186 3.05 -16.30 -18.11
CA PHE A 186 2.82 -16.03 -16.68
C PHE A 186 2.85 -14.52 -16.39
N TRP A 187 1.74 -13.84 -16.67
CA TRP A 187 1.64 -12.37 -16.63
C TRP A 187 1.96 -11.75 -15.26
N SER A 188 1.81 -12.50 -14.17
CA SER A 188 2.19 -12.04 -12.83
C SER A 188 3.70 -11.74 -12.76
N ALA A 189 4.54 -12.62 -13.32
CA ALA A 189 5.99 -12.38 -13.37
C ALA A 189 6.35 -11.18 -14.25
N HIS A 190 5.72 -11.00 -15.41
CA HIS A 190 5.93 -9.79 -16.24
C HIS A 190 5.55 -8.50 -15.49
N ASN A 191 4.45 -8.50 -14.76
CA ASN A 191 4.01 -7.36 -13.95
C ASN A 191 5.02 -7.05 -12.82
N ASN A 192 5.48 -8.07 -12.11
CA ASN A 192 6.48 -7.92 -11.04
C ASN A 192 7.85 -7.51 -11.61
N LEU A 193 8.24 -8.02 -12.78
CA LEU A 193 9.48 -7.67 -13.47
C LEU A 193 9.46 -6.20 -13.90
N SER A 194 8.33 -5.72 -14.43
CA SER A 194 8.16 -4.29 -14.73
C SER A 194 8.35 -3.41 -13.50
N LEU A 195 7.84 -3.83 -12.34
CA LEU A 195 7.97 -3.10 -11.09
C LEU A 195 9.42 -3.09 -10.60
N ALA A 196 10.11 -4.22 -10.69
CA ALA A 196 11.53 -4.34 -10.37
C ALA A 196 12.38 -3.40 -11.24
N TYR A 197 12.18 -3.43 -12.56
CA TYR A 197 12.85 -2.53 -13.50
C TYR A 197 12.58 -1.05 -13.22
N PHE A 198 11.36 -0.72 -12.84
CA PHE A 198 11.00 0.64 -12.48
C PHE A 198 11.78 1.13 -11.24
N TYR A 199 11.92 0.30 -10.21
CA TYR A 199 12.62 0.67 -8.98
C TYR A 199 14.13 0.81 -9.15
N VAL A 200 14.76 0.07 -10.07
CA VAL A 200 16.18 0.26 -10.43
C VAL A 200 16.41 1.44 -11.39
N GLY A 201 15.35 2.13 -11.81
CA GLY A 201 15.42 3.33 -12.68
C GLY A 201 15.33 3.05 -14.18
N GLU A 202 15.19 1.78 -14.59
CA GLU A 202 15.03 1.36 -15.99
C GLU A 202 13.57 1.50 -16.44
N VAL A 203 13.04 2.73 -16.36
CA VAL A 203 11.61 3.04 -16.54
C VAL A 203 11.09 2.72 -17.95
N ASP A 204 11.91 2.92 -18.98
CA ASP A 204 11.52 2.62 -20.36
C ASP A 204 11.33 1.11 -20.56
N LYS A 205 12.26 0.30 -20.04
CA LYS A 205 12.17 -1.16 -20.06
C LYS A 205 10.97 -1.66 -19.26
N ALA A 206 10.72 -1.07 -18.08
CA ALA A 206 9.55 -1.37 -17.27
C ALA A 206 8.22 -1.18 -18.05
N LYS A 207 8.10 -0.09 -18.81
CA LYS A 207 6.92 0.18 -19.63
C LYS A 207 6.81 -0.75 -20.84
N GLU A 208 7.90 -1.16 -21.46
CA GLU A 208 7.91 -2.12 -22.57
C GLU A 208 7.30 -3.47 -22.15
N TYR A 209 7.67 -3.96 -20.96
CA TYR A 209 7.05 -5.15 -20.38
C TYR A 209 5.54 -4.96 -20.17
N LEU A 210 5.11 -3.85 -19.57
CA LEU A 210 3.67 -3.59 -19.38
C LEU A 210 2.91 -3.45 -20.69
N GLN A 211 3.52 -2.85 -21.72
CA GLN A 211 2.92 -2.77 -23.06
C GLN A 211 2.74 -4.16 -23.65
N THR A 212 3.72 -5.05 -23.50
CA THR A 212 3.62 -6.45 -23.93
C THR A 212 2.49 -7.18 -23.21
N VAL A 213 2.40 -7.02 -21.88
CA VAL A 213 1.30 -7.57 -21.07
C VAL A 213 -0.05 -7.06 -21.56
N LEU A 214 -0.21 -5.75 -21.78
CA LEU A 214 -1.48 -5.15 -22.21
C LEU A 214 -1.85 -5.49 -23.65
N GLN A 215 -0.88 -5.77 -24.53
CA GLN A 215 -1.15 -6.25 -25.89
C GLN A 215 -1.69 -7.68 -25.91
N ARG A 216 -1.16 -8.55 -25.05
CA ARG A 216 -1.53 -9.98 -24.99
C ARG A 216 -2.68 -10.26 -24.04
N ASN A 217 -2.80 -9.45 -22.99
CA ASN A 217 -3.83 -9.52 -21.97
C ASN A 217 -4.40 -8.10 -21.69
N PRO A 218 -5.28 -7.59 -22.56
CA PRO A 218 -5.81 -6.23 -22.45
C PRO A 218 -6.63 -5.95 -21.18
N GLY A 219 -7.05 -6.99 -20.44
CA GLY A 219 -7.81 -6.87 -19.19
C GLY A 219 -6.94 -6.90 -17.93
N ASN A 220 -5.61 -6.91 -18.07
CA ASN A 220 -4.70 -7.08 -16.93
C ASN A 220 -4.71 -5.83 -16.02
N LEU A 221 -5.41 -5.94 -14.88
CA LEU A 221 -5.56 -4.84 -13.93
C LEU A 221 -4.23 -4.44 -13.28
N HIS A 222 -3.38 -5.41 -12.93
CA HIS A 222 -2.08 -5.13 -12.31
C HIS A 222 -1.19 -4.31 -13.25
N ALA A 223 -1.20 -4.61 -14.55
CA ALA A 223 -0.45 -3.84 -15.54
C ALA A 223 -0.91 -2.37 -15.62
N TYR A 224 -2.23 -2.13 -15.67
CA TYR A 224 -2.76 -0.76 -15.64
C TYR A 224 -2.43 -0.04 -14.32
N CYS A 225 -2.54 -0.72 -13.19
CA CYS A 225 -2.18 -0.14 -11.89
C CYS A 225 -0.68 0.22 -11.83
N ASN A 226 0.20 -0.65 -12.28
CA ASN A 226 1.64 -0.37 -12.33
C ASN A 226 1.95 0.80 -13.28
N LEU A 227 1.31 0.85 -14.45
CA LEU A 227 1.48 1.95 -15.39
C LEU A 227 1.03 3.30 -14.81
N LEU A 228 -0.08 3.30 -14.06
CA LEU A 228 -0.55 4.49 -13.35
C LEU A 228 0.48 4.99 -12.33
N VAL A 229 1.08 4.07 -11.57
CA VAL A 229 2.18 4.39 -10.64
C VAL A 229 3.38 4.95 -11.38
N PHE A 230 3.77 4.37 -12.52
CA PHE A 230 4.91 4.86 -13.31
C PHE A 230 4.68 6.28 -13.81
N TYR A 231 3.50 6.56 -14.37
CA TYR A 231 3.13 7.92 -14.81
C TYR A 231 3.12 8.92 -13.65
N TYR A 232 2.68 8.49 -12.46
CA TYR A 232 2.69 9.34 -11.27
C TYR A 232 4.12 9.74 -10.86
N TYR A 233 5.04 8.79 -10.79
CA TYR A 233 6.43 9.09 -10.44
C TYR A 233 7.16 9.90 -11.50
N GLU A 234 6.84 9.71 -12.78
CA GLU A 234 7.39 10.51 -13.88
C GLU A 234 6.76 11.91 -14.03
N ARG A 235 5.76 12.24 -13.20
CA ARG A 235 4.95 13.47 -13.30
C ARG A 235 4.25 13.67 -14.64
N GLN A 236 3.75 12.58 -15.22
CA GLN A 236 2.87 12.65 -16.38
C GLN A 236 1.43 12.82 -15.91
N ASP A 237 1.14 13.96 -15.26
CA ASP A 237 -0.13 14.22 -14.55
C ASP A 237 -1.36 14.01 -15.47
N ASP A 238 -1.27 14.37 -16.75
CA ASP A 238 -2.36 14.15 -17.72
C ASP A 238 -2.68 12.66 -17.93
N LYS A 239 -1.63 11.82 -17.99
CA LYS A 239 -1.80 10.37 -18.15
C LYS A 239 -2.27 9.70 -16.86
N VAL A 240 -1.87 10.24 -15.70
CA VAL A 240 -2.40 9.83 -14.40
C VAL A 240 -3.91 10.07 -14.38
N ASP A 241 -4.36 11.26 -14.75
CA ASP A 241 -5.78 11.61 -14.79
C ASP A 241 -6.56 10.75 -15.78
N GLU A 242 -6.04 10.56 -17.01
CA GLU A 242 -6.68 9.72 -18.03
C GLU A 242 -6.83 8.27 -17.54
N LEU A 243 -5.76 7.66 -17.06
CA LEU A 243 -5.76 6.26 -16.66
C LEU A 243 -6.53 6.04 -15.35
N ALA A 244 -6.44 6.97 -14.39
CA ALA A 244 -7.26 6.92 -13.18
C ALA A 244 -8.76 6.96 -13.50
N ASN A 245 -9.17 7.77 -14.48
CA ASN A 245 -10.55 7.80 -14.95
C ASN A 245 -11.00 6.48 -15.58
N VAL A 246 -10.16 5.85 -16.42
CA VAL A 246 -10.45 4.51 -16.96
C VAL A 246 -10.61 3.49 -15.84
N LEU A 247 -9.64 3.45 -14.91
CA LEU A 247 -9.65 2.52 -13.77
C LEU A 247 -10.82 2.77 -12.80
N SER A 248 -11.35 4.00 -12.71
CA SER A 248 -12.49 4.32 -11.85
C SER A 248 -13.77 3.57 -12.25
N SER A 249 -13.86 3.16 -13.53
CA SER A 249 -14.98 2.40 -14.11
C SER A 249 -14.82 0.89 -13.97
N VAL A 250 -13.66 0.41 -13.48
CA VAL A 250 -13.41 -1.01 -13.26
C VAL A 250 -13.97 -1.42 -11.90
N HIS A 251 -14.72 -2.53 -11.87
CA HIS A 251 -15.32 -3.08 -10.65
C HIS A 251 -14.80 -4.49 -10.38
N PRO A 252 -13.70 -4.65 -9.61
CA PRO A 252 -13.12 -5.97 -9.40
C PRO A 252 -13.98 -6.87 -8.50
N LEU A 253 -14.10 -8.14 -8.88
CA LEU A 253 -14.76 -9.17 -8.07
C LEU A 253 -13.84 -9.71 -6.98
N LEU A 254 -12.58 -9.98 -7.33
CA LEU A 254 -11.57 -10.55 -6.43
C LEU A 254 -11.07 -9.52 -5.39
N TYR A 255 -10.80 -9.99 -4.16
CA TYR A 255 -10.32 -9.14 -3.09
C TYR A 255 -8.93 -8.56 -3.37
N GLU A 256 -8.03 -9.38 -3.93
CA GLU A 256 -6.68 -8.94 -4.31
C GLU A 256 -6.73 -7.76 -5.28
N HIS A 257 -7.58 -7.83 -6.30
CA HIS A 257 -7.72 -6.76 -7.29
C HIS A 257 -8.32 -5.49 -6.67
N ARG A 258 -9.27 -5.61 -5.74
CA ARG A 258 -9.79 -4.44 -5.01
C ARG A 258 -8.72 -3.80 -4.15
N TYR A 259 -7.86 -4.61 -3.52
CA TYR A 259 -6.75 -4.12 -2.71
C TYR A 259 -5.73 -3.39 -3.59
N LYS A 260 -5.26 -4.04 -4.67
CA LYS A 260 -4.32 -3.44 -5.62
C LYS A 260 -4.85 -2.11 -6.17
N LEU A 261 -6.11 -2.08 -6.60
CA LEU A 261 -6.74 -0.87 -7.13
C LEU A 261 -6.88 0.23 -6.05
N GLY A 262 -7.32 -0.14 -4.85
CA GLY A 262 -7.46 0.78 -3.71
C GLY A 262 -6.12 1.38 -3.26
N ALA A 263 -5.09 0.55 -3.10
CA ALA A 263 -3.74 0.98 -2.74
C ALA A 263 -3.11 1.84 -3.84
N THR A 264 -3.32 1.50 -5.12
CA THR A 264 -2.82 2.29 -6.25
C THR A 264 -3.45 3.69 -6.24
N PHE A 265 -4.77 3.79 -6.09
CA PHE A 265 -5.44 5.09 -5.98
C PHE A 265 -4.96 5.88 -4.75
N ALA A 266 -4.70 5.23 -3.62
CA ALA A 266 -4.19 5.91 -2.43
C ALA A 266 -2.79 6.50 -2.69
N LEU A 267 -1.91 5.71 -3.32
CA LEU A 267 -0.54 6.10 -3.67
C LEU A 267 -0.52 7.33 -4.59
N VAL A 268 -1.40 7.35 -5.60
CA VAL A 268 -1.49 8.48 -6.56
C VAL A 268 -2.38 9.64 -6.07
N GLY A 269 -2.85 9.60 -4.83
CA GLY A 269 -3.63 10.70 -4.21
C GLY A 269 -5.13 10.74 -4.54
N TYR A 270 -5.66 9.73 -5.24
CA TYR A 270 -7.08 9.57 -5.57
C TYR A 270 -7.88 8.97 -4.39
N TYR A 271 -7.81 9.63 -3.22
CA TYR A 271 -8.31 9.13 -1.94
C TYR A 271 -9.81 8.73 -1.92
N PRO A 272 -10.75 9.42 -2.61
CA PRO A 272 -12.14 8.96 -2.66
C PRO A 272 -12.31 7.57 -3.29
N LEU A 273 -11.60 7.29 -4.38
CA LEU A 273 -11.62 5.98 -5.04
C LEU A 273 -10.89 4.93 -4.22
N ALA A 274 -9.76 5.30 -3.62
CA ALA A 274 -9.03 4.45 -2.69
C ALA A 274 -9.92 4.01 -1.51
N TYR A 275 -10.58 4.97 -0.86
CA TYR A 275 -11.45 4.73 0.28
C TYR A 275 -12.61 3.81 -0.09
N LYS A 276 -13.26 4.03 -1.24
CA LYS A 276 -14.33 3.17 -1.75
C LYS A 276 -13.91 1.69 -1.76
N TRP A 277 -12.75 1.37 -2.32
CA TRP A 277 -12.31 -0.02 -2.49
C TRP A 277 -11.77 -0.63 -1.20
N LEU A 278 -10.88 0.07 -0.49
CA LEU A 278 -10.29 -0.43 0.75
C LEU A 278 -11.34 -0.58 1.87
N ARG A 279 -12.29 0.36 1.97
CA ARG A 279 -13.40 0.27 2.92
C ARG A 279 -14.34 -0.87 2.59
N SER A 280 -14.55 -1.18 1.32
CA SER A 280 -15.38 -2.32 0.91
C SER A 280 -14.79 -3.64 1.40
N LEU A 281 -13.46 -3.81 1.28
CA LEU A 281 -12.77 -4.99 1.80
C LEU A 281 -12.89 -5.09 3.32
N TYR A 282 -12.60 -4.01 4.02
CA TYR A 282 -12.71 -3.95 5.48
C TYR A 282 -14.12 -4.32 5.98
N LYS A 283 -15.18 -3.83 5.31
CA LYS A 283 -16.58 -4.15 5.67
C LYS A 283 -16.93 -5.62 5.49
N GLN A 284 -16.20 -6.34 4.63
CA GLN A 284 -16.40 -7.77 4.39
C GLN A 284 -15.57 -8.65 5.33
N GLY A 285 -14.90 -8.06 6.32
CA GLY A 285 -14.09 -8.78 7.31
C GLY A 285 -12.68 -9.11 6.83
N PHE A 286 -12.20 -8.50 5.73
CA PHE A 286 -10.82 -8.65 5.31
C PHE A 286 -9.88 -8.07 6.38
N GLU A 287 -8.99 -8.92 6.90
CA GLU A 287 -7.91 -8.54 7.80
C GLU A 287 -6.63 -8.39 6.96
N GLY A 288 -6.28 -7.14 6.63
CA GLY A 288 -5.03 -6.83 5.94
C GLY A 288 -3.86 -6.67 6.91
N ASP A 289 -2.68 -6.43 6.33
CA ASP A 289 -1.43 -6.09 7.02
C ASP A 289 -1.36 -4.58 7.36
N ASP A 290 -0.25 -4.16 7.97
CA ASP A 290 0.05 -2.76 8.28
C ASP A 290 -0.06 -1.86 7.04
N THR A 291 0.38 -2.34 5.87
CA THR A 291 0.29 -1.59 4.59
C THR A 291 -1.15 -1.35 4.17
N PHE A 292 -2.03 -2.34 4.29
CA PHE A 292 -3.46 -2.18 4.03
C PHE A 292 -4.09 -1.13 4.96
N TYR A 293 -3.83 -1.22 6.27
CA TYR A 293 -4.36 -0.26 7.23
C TYR A 293 -3.77 1.14 7.06
N TYR A 294 -2.52 1.24 6.64
CA TYR A 294 -1.85 2.50 6.29
C TYR A 294 -2.62 3.21 5.17
N TRP A 295 -2.85 2.54 4.04
CA TRP A 295 -3.57 3.13 2.92
C TRP A 295 -5.04 3.41 3.24
N LEU A 296 -5.70 2.54 4.02
CA LEU A 296 -7.07 2.77 4.44
C LEU A 296 -7.19 3.97 5.39
N SER A 297 -6.21 4.18 6.28
CA SER A 297 -6.16 5.35 7.16
C SER A 297 -5.96 6.64 6.38
N TYR A 298 -4.99 6.69 5.46
CA TYR A 298 -4.76 7.84 4.59
C TYR A 298 -6.01 8.17 3.76
N ALA A 299 -6.59 7.17 3.08
CA ALA A 299 -7.78 7.38 2.28
C ALA A 299 -8.98 7.83 3.12
N ALA A 300 -9.13 7.33 4.35
CA ALA A 300 -10.17 7.76 5.28
C ALA A 300 -9.98 9.22 5.72
N TYR A 301 -8.75 9.60 6.07
CA TYR A 301 -8.44 10.95 6.55
C TYR A 301 -8.74 12.01 5.47
N PHE A 302 -8.19 11.83 4.27
CA PHE A 302 -8.38 12.76 3.15
C PHE A 302 -9.80 12.76 2.56
N THR A 303 -10.66 11.83 2.99
CA THR A 303 -12.10 11.84 2.67
C THR A 303 -12.98 12.32 3.83
N GLY A 304 -12.38 12.84 4.92
CA GLY A 304 -13.09 13.42 6.06
C GLY A 304 -13.52 12.43 7.15
N HIS A 305 -13.15 11.15 7.05
CA HIS A 305 -13.49 10.11 8.02
C HIS A 305 -12.44 10.02 9.14
N ILE A 306 -12.20 11.12 9.84
CA ILE A 306 -11.06 11.31 10.77
C ILE A 306 -11.01 10.22 11.86
N THR A 307 -12.11 10.01 12.59
CA THR A 307 -12.15 9.02 13.69
C THR A 307 -11.89 7.59 13.20
N PHE A 308 -12.33 7.27 11.98
CA PHE A 308 -12.07 5.97 11.38
C PHE A 308 -10.60 5.86 10.94
N ALA A 309 -10.02 6.93 10.40
CA ALA A 309 -8.61 6.99 10.05
C ALA A 309 -7.70 6.72 11.26
N GLU A 310 -8.00 7.36 12.40
CA GLU A 310 -7.29 7.15 13.67
C GLU A 310 -7.33 5.70 14.13
N GLN A 311 -8.52 5.07 14.10
CA GLN A 311 -8.68 3.65 14.46
C GLN A 311 -7.88 2.71 13.56
N MET A 312 -7.79 3.01 12.26
CA MET A 312 -6.98 2.20 11.34
C MET A 312 -5.49 2.42 11.57
N TRP A 313 -5.09 3.65 11.90
CA TRP A 313 -3.70 3.94 12.25
C TRP A 313 -3.23 3.23 13.51
N GLU A 314 -4.09 3.10 14.53
CA GLU A 314 -3.79 2.29 15.71
C GLU A 314 -3.49 0.82 15.35
N ARG A 315 -4.06 0.29 14.26
CA ARG A 315 -3.71 -1.05 13.77
C ARG A 315 -2.34 -1.06 13.12
N VAL A 316 -2.01 -0.06 12.30
CA VAL A 316 -0.66 0.11 11.73
C VAL A 316 0.40 0.08 12.83
N LEU A 317 0.22 0.86 13.90
CA LEU A 317 1.21 0.95 14.99
C LEU A 317 1.31 -0.32 15.85
N LYS A 318 0.30 -1.20 15.84
CA LYS A 318 0.38 -2.49 16.53
C LYS A 318 1.34 -3.44 15.85
N GLU A 319 1.36 -3.44 14.52
CA GLU A 319 2.21 -4.30 13.70
C GLU A 319 3.57 -3.65 13.43
N ASN A 320 3.57 -2.35 13.14
CA ASN A 320 4.75 -1.61 12.73
C ASN A 320 4.89 -0.30 13.52
N LYS A 321 5.47 -0.40 14.72
CA LYS A 321 5.71 0.76 15.61
C LYS A 321 6.59 1.84 15.01
N SER A 322 7.42 1.50 14.02
CA SER A 322 8.33 2.45 13.37
C SER A 322 7.61 3.53 12.56
N LYS A 323 6.33 3.30 12.21
CA LYS A 323 5.49 4.24 11.47
C LYS A 323 4.94 5.40 12.31
N ALA A 324 5.18 5.41 13.62
CA ALA A 324 4.75 6.53 14.47
C ALA A 324 5.39 7.85 14.01
N GLY A 325 4.59 8.89 13.84
CA GLY A 325 5.02 10.17 13.28
C GLY A 325 4.69 10.34 11.79
N SER A 326 4.38 9.26 11.07
CA SER A 326 3.94 9.29 9.67
C SER A 326 2.41 9.33 9.54
N GLU A 327 1.68 9.80 10.56
CA GLU A 327 0.21 9.86 10.53
C GLU A 327 -0.28 10.77 9.38
N PRO A 328 -1.43 10.45 8.75
CA PRO A 328 -1.97 11.30 7.68
C PRO A 328 -2.35 12.72 8.14
N TRP A 329 -2.57 12.94 9.44
CA TRP A 329 -2.82 14.27 10.04
C TRP A 329 -1.56 14.96 10.58
N ASN A 330 -0.39 14.31 10.52
CA ASN A 330 0.82 14.93 11.03
C ASN A 330 1.40 15.90 9.99
N HIS A 331 1.06 17.18 10.13
CA HIS A 331 1.52 18.25 9.23
C HIS A 331 2.95 18.75 9.52
N GLN A 332 3.63 18.20 10.53
CA GLN A 332 5.00 18.56 10.90
C GLN A 332 5.85 17.29 11.02
N GLY A 333 6.57 16.89 9.97
CA GLY A 333 7.67 15.94 10.17
C GLY A 333 8.02 14.93 9.09
N GLU A 334 7.60 15.07 7.84
CA GLU A 334 8.24 14.31 6.75
C GLU A 334 8.94 15.23 5.76
N HIS A 335 10.20 14.90 5.51
CA HIS A 335 11.18 15.57 4.68
C HIS A 335 10.56 16.34 3.52
N SER A 336 10.95 17.60 3.35
CA SER A 336 10.51 18.50 2.26
C SER A 336 10.45 17.80 0.90
N GLU A 337 11.36 16.86 0.63
CA GLU A 337 11.39 16.05 -0.59
C GLU A 337 10.23 15.04 -0.73
N GLN A 338 9.80 14.36 0.33
CA GLN A 338 8.70 13.39 0.28
C GLN A 338 7.34 14.08 0.20
N ARG A 339 7.15 15.19 0.91
CA ARG A 339 5.97 16.04 0.77
C ARG A 339 5.88 16.59 -0.65
N MET A 340 6.97 17.12 -1.20
CA MET A 340 6.99 17.62 -2.59
C MET A 340 6.77 16.50 -3.62
N LYS A 341 7.16 15.26 -3.31
CA LYS A 341 6.81 14.07 -4.11
C LYS A 341 5.30 13.77 -4.10
N SER A 342 4.59 14.04 -3.00
CA SER A 342 3.13 13.82 -2.91
C SER A 342 2.25 15.00 -3.31
N LEU A 343 2.81 16.21 -3.44
CA LEU A 343 2.07 17.38 -3.90
C LEU A 343 1.56 17.18 -5.34
N THR A 344 0.30 17.55 -5.56
CA THR A 344 -0.31 17.74 -6.89
C THR A 344 0.42 18.82 -7.68
N LEU A 345 0.27 18.83 -9.01
CA LEU A 345 0.87 19.87 -9.85
C LEU A 345 0.49 21.27 -9.38
N GLU A 346 -0.77 21.48 -9.03
CA GLU A 346 -1.31 22.74 -8.52
C GLU A 346 -0.62 23.21 -7.24
N GLU A 347 -0.44 22.31 -6.27
CA GLU A 347 0.24 22.60 -5.01
C GLU A 347 1.71 22.96 -5.24
N ARG A 348 2.38 22.29 -6.18
CA ARG A 348 3.78 22.58 -6.53
C ARG A 348 3.90 23.95 -7.20
N LEU A 349 3.01 24.26 -8.15
CA LEU A 349 2.98 25.59 -8.80
C LEU A 349 2.66 26.69 -7.78
N TYR A 350 1.74 26.45 -6.84
CA TYR A 350 1.45 27.38 -5.75
C TYR A 350 2.66 27.58 -4.83
N ALA A 351 3.33 26.50 -4.43
CA ALA A 351 4.54 26.58 -3.59
C ALA A 351 5.65 27.40 -4.26
N VAL A 352 5.88 27.19 -5.57
CA VAL A 352 6.83 27.99 -6.36
C VAL A 352 6.40 29.46 -6.39
N PHE A 353 5.11 29.74 -6.64
CA PHE A 353 4.58 31.11 -6.63
C PHE A 353 4.79 31.80 -5.27
N LEU A 354 4.41 31.14 -4.17
CA LEU A 354 4.53 31.68 -2.82
C LEU A 354 6.00 31.88 -2.41
N ALA A 355 6.90 30.98 -2.79
CA ALA A 355 8.33 31.12 -2.55
C ALA A 355 8.88 32.38 -3.23
N VAL A 356 8.45 32.71 -4.45
CA VAL A 356 8.82 33.98 -5.10
C VAL A 356 8.24 35.19 -4.35
N GLN A 357 6.97 35.17 -3.97
CA GLN A 357 6.32 36.29 -3.26
C GLN A 357 7.00 36.60 -1.92
N THR A 358 7.46 35.55 -1.23
CA THR A 358 8.10 35.62 0.09
C THR A 358 9.62 35.80 0.03
N ASN A 359 10.22 35.98 -1.16
CA ASN A 359 11.67 36.05 -1.39
C ASN A 359 12.46 34.81 -0.90
N ASN A 360 11.84 33.63 -0.93
CA ASN A 360 12.44 32.34 -0.57
C ASN A 360 12.88 31.56 -1.82
N GLU A 361 13.54 32.21 -2.78
CA GLU A 361 13.95 31.60 -4.06
C GLU A 361 14.92 30.40 -3.87
N ASP A 362 15.64 30.33 -2.75
CA ASP A 362 16.50 29.19 -2.39
C ASP A 362 15.71 27.87 -2.28
N GLN A 363 14.44 27.90 -1.86
CA GLN A 363 13.59 26.71 -1.82
C GLN A 363 13.29 26.18 -3.23
N ILE A 364 13.12 27.08 -4.20
CA ILE A 364 12.89 26.75 -5.61
C ILE A 364 14.16 26.15 -6.21
N LEU A 365 15.33 26.72 -5.90
CA LEU A 365 16.62 26.19 -6.35
C LEU A 365 16.92 24.82 -5.73
N GLY A 366 16.59 24.63 -4.45
CA GLY A 366 16.65 23.33 -3.79
C GLY A 366 15.75 22.31 -4.49
N TYR A 367 14.53 22.69 -4.84
CA TYR A 367 13.62 21.84 -5.59
C TYR A 367 14.13 21.48 -6.98
N LYS A 368 14.65 22.45 -7.74
CA LYS A 368 15.20 22.24 -9.09
C LYS A 368 16.43 21.32 -9.08
N LYS A 369 17.20 21.33 -7.98
CA LYS A 369 18.36 20.45 -7.79
C LYS A 369 17.99 19.06 -7.28
N ALA A 370 16.83 18.91 -6.65
CA ALA A 370 16.35 17.61 -6.22
C ALA A 370 16.10 16.73 -7.45
N ASN A 371 16.49 15.46 -7.39
CA ASN A 371 16.31 14.50 -8.49
C ASN A 371 14.85 14.02 -8.60
N VAL A 372 13.90 14.94 -8.42
CA VAL A 372 12.46 14.70 -8.48
C VAL A 372 12.01 15.00 -9.91
N PRO A 373 11.34 14.07 -10.61
CA PRO A 373 10.79 14.36 -11.91
C PRO A 373 9.81 15.55 -11.84
N GLN A 374 9.80 16.37 -12.89
CA GLN A 374 8.97 17.57 -13.01
C GLN A 374 8.28 17.56 -14.37
N SER A 375 7.00 17.95 -14.40
CA SER A 375 6.27 18.07 -15.66
C SER A 375 6.84 19.22 -16.51
N GLN A 376 6.57 19.22 -17.81
CA GLN A 376 7.06 20.30 -18.68
C GLN A 376 6.51 21.66 -18.25
N LEU A 377 5.21 21.74 -17.92
CA LEU A 377 4.57 22.95 -17.41
C LEU A 377 5.25 23.45 -16.12
N GLU A 378 5.59 22.53 -15.22
CA GLU A 378 6.26 22.85 -13.97
C GLU A 378 7.68 23.39 -14.18
N LYS A 379 8.47 22.76 -15.06
CA LYS A 379 9.82 23.23 -15.43
C LYS A 379 9.76 24.65 -16.00
N GLU A 380 8.87 24.88 -16.95
CA GLU A 380 8.70 26.19 -17.59
C GLU A 380 8.21 27.24 -16.59
N PHE A 381 7.31 26.88 -15.67
CA PHE A 381 6.84 27.78 -14.61
C PHE A 381 7.96 28.15 -13.63
N ILE A 382 8.79 27.19 -13.21
CA ILE A 382 9.95 27.42 -12.34
C ILE A 382 10.98 28.31 -13.03
N GLU A 383 11.29 28.05 -14.30
CA GLU A 383 12.26 28.82 -15.06
C GLU A 383 11.78 30.26 -15.29
N MET A 384 10.51 30.45 -15.64
CA MET A 384 9.89 31.76 -15.74
C MET A 384 9.93 32.49 -14.38
N ALA A 385 9.59 31.82 -13.29
CA ALA A 385 9.58 32.39 -11.94
C ALA A 385 10.96 32.86 -11.47
N LEU A 386 12.02 32.09 -11.73
CA LEU A 386 13.40 32.41 -11.35
C LEU A 386 14.04 33.47 -12.26
N SER A 387 13.86 33.35 -13.58
CA SER A 387 14.46 34.27 -14.55
C SER A 387 13.74 35.61 -14.64
N LYS A 388 12.47 35.66 -14.23
CA LYS A 388 11.55 36.78 -14.43
C LYS A 388 11.36 37.12 -15.93
N ASP A 389 11.66 36.17 -16.81
CA ASP A 389 11.44 36.30 -18.25
C ASP A 389 10.00 35.93 -18.61
N TYR A 390 9.08 36.86 -18.40
CA TYR A 390 7.67 36.66 -18.72
C TYR A 390 7.38 36.65 -20.23
N ALA A 391 8.30 37.15 -21.06
CA ALA A 391 8.08 37.28 -22.50
C ALA A 391 8.24 35.93 -23.22
N SER A 392 9.25 35.14 -22.84
CA SER A 392 9.50 33.81 -23.42
C SER A 392 8.43 32.78 -23.02
N TYR A 393 7.62 33.07 -21.99
CA TYR A 393 6.63 32.14 -21.42
C TYR A 393 5.21 32.74 -21.34
N ASP A 394 4.77 33.57 -22.31
CA ASP A 394 3.54 34.41 -22.25
C ASP A 394 2.28 33.71 -21.68
N ASN A 395 1.99 32.47 -22.09
CA ASN A 395 0.82 31.72 -21.61
C ASN A 395 0.97 31.25 -20.15
N ILE A 396 2.17 30.82 -19.73
CA ILE A 396 2.45 30.36 -18.36
C ILE A 396 2.62 31.55 -17.43
N ALA A 397 3.27 32.62 -17.90
CA ALA A 397 3.34 33.91 -17.22
C ALA A 397 1.95 34.45 -16.90
N SER A 398 0.95 34.19 -17.76
CA SER A 398 -0.43 34.57 -17.48
C SER A 398 -1.01 33.85 -16.26
N ILE A 399 -0.68 32.57 -16.00
CA ILE A 399 -1.06 31.86 -14.76
C ILE A 399 -0.49 32.59 -13.54
N TYR A 400 0.81 32.89 -13.58
CA TYR A 400 1.52 33.59 -12.49
C TYR A 400 0.95 34.98 -12.25
N HIS A 401 0.74 35.77 -13.30
CA HIS A 401 0.21 37.12 -13.15
C HIS A 401 -1.25 37.14 -12.67
N ILE A 402 -2.08 36.19 -13.07
CA ILE A 402 -3.45 36.07 -12.53
C ILE A 402 -3.36 35.79 -11.02
N ALA A 403 -2.54 34.83 -10.59
CA ALA A 403 -2.35 34.55 -9.17
C ALA A 403 -1.83 35.79 -8.41
N ASN A 404 -0.89 36.53 -9.00
CA ASN A 404 -0.35 37.77 -8.42
C ASN A 404 -1.41 38.87 -8.25
N GLU A 405 -2.33 39.02 -9.21
CA GLU A 405 -3.46 39.97 -9.09
C GLU A 405 -4.40 39.60 -7.92
N LEU A 406 -4.60 38.31 -7.62
CA LEU A 406 -5.35 37.91 -6.42
C LEU A 406 -4.55 38.12 -5.13
N PHE A 407 -3.24 37.83 -5.14
CA PHE A 407 -2.38 37.87 -3.96
C PHE A 407 -2.26 39.27 -3.36
N VAL A 408 -2.40 40.31 -4.17
CA VAL A 408 -2.48 41.70 -3.70
C VAL A 408 -3.67 41.95 -2.75
N HIS A 409 -4.72 41.13 -2.84
CA HIS A 409 -5.96 41.31 -2.10
C HIS A 409 -6.21 40.24 -1.03
N GLU A 410 -5.63 39.06 -1.16
CA GLU A 410 -5.91 37.89 -0.30
C GLU A 410 -4.68 37.00 -0.14
N GLU A 411 -4.50 36.44 1.06
CA GLU A 411 -3.42 35.49 1.40
C GLU A 411 -4.01 34.18 1.97
N ASP A 412 -5.05 33.65 1.31
CA ASP A 412 -5.73 32.41 1.71
C ASP A 412 -5.20 31.21 0.90
N ASP A 413 -4.53 30.27 1.58
CA ASP A 413 -3.95 29.08 0.95
C ASP A 413 -4.99 28.25 0.17
N GLU A 414 -6.20 28.09 0.70
CA GLU A 414 -7.24 27.28 0.04
C GLU A 414 -7.75 27.95 -1.25
N LEU A 415 -7.83 29.30 -1.25
CA LEU A 415 -8.11 30.09 -2.45
C LEU A 415 -7.05 29.82 -3.52
N PHE A 416 -5.76 29.84 -3.16
CA PHE A 416 -4.69 29.67 -4.14
C PHE A 416 -4.65 28.25 -4.72
N LEU A 417 -4.94 27.22 -3.92
CA LEU A 417 -5.12 25.87 -4.45
C LEU A 417 -6.26 25.78 -5.45
N PHE A 418 -7.40 26.44 -5.16
CA PHE A 418 -8.51 26.56 -6.11
C PHE A 418 -8.11 27.32 -7.39
N VAL A 419 -7.34 28.40 -7.26
CA VAL A 419 -6.84 29.22 -8.38
C VAL A 419 -5.93 28.41 -9.29
N PHE A 420 -4.88 27.80 -8.76
CA PHE A 420 -3.94 27.02 -9.56
C PHE A 420 -4.62 25.83 -10.22
N ARG A 421 -5.52 25.12 -9.54
CA ARG A 421 -6.35 24.06 -10.14
C ARG A 421 -7.15 24.54 -11.33
N THR A 422 -7.85 25.66 -11.18
CA THR A 422 -8.70 26.20 -12.24
C THR A 422 -7.86 26.69 -13.43
N LEU A 423 -6.74 27.38 -13.15
CA LEU A 423 -5.87 27.92 -14.20
C LEU A 423 -5.09 26.85 -14.96
N VAL A 424 -4.62 25.80 -14.28
CA VAL A 424 -4.00 24.64 -14.94
C VAL A 424 -4.99 23.95 -15.86
N ARG A 425 -6.24 23.72 -15.41
CA ARG A 425 -7.31 23.18 -16.27
C ARG A 425 -7.62 24.09 -17.46
N ALA A 426 -7.68 25.41 -17.23
CA ALA A 426 -7.89 26.39 -18.29
C ALA A 426 -6.78 26.32 -19.35
N PHE A 427 -5.52 26.28 -18.90
CA PHE A 427 -4.34 26.16 -19.74
C PHE A 427 -4.36 24.88 -20.58
N LYS A 428 -4.60 23.73 -19.95
CA LYS A 428 -4.69 22.42 -20.62
C LYS A 428 -5.82 22.37 -21.67
N LYS A 429 -6.96 23.02 -21.39
CA LYS A 429 -8.08 23.13 -22.34
C LYS A 429 -7.91 24.23 -23.40
N GLY A 430 -6.77 24.92 -23.44
CA GLY A 430 -6.46 25.95 -24.45
C GLY A 430 -7.22 27.27 -24.26
N TYR A 431 -7.70 27.57 -23.06
CA TYR A 431 -8.31 28.88 -22.79
C TYR A 431 -7.26 30.00 -22.86
N SER A 432 -7.65 31.14 -23.42
CA SER A 432 -6.80 32.34 -23.39
C SER A 432 -6.77 32.96 -22.00
N LEU A 433 -5.57 33.02 -21.40
CA LEU A 433 -5.33 33.59 -20.08
C LEU A 433 -4.90 35.07 -20.12
N LYS A 434 -4.98 35.73 -21.27
CA LYS A 434 -4.47 37.11 -21.47
C LYS A 434 -5.20 38.18 -20.66
N ASN A 435 -6.50 38.01 -20.39
CA ASN A 435 -7.27 38.96 -19.58
C ASN A 435 -7.09 38.65 -18.09
N ARG A 436 -5.93 39.02 -17.55
CA ARG A 436 -5.51 38.67 -16.20
C ARG A 436 -6.48 39.20 -15.12
N PRO A 437 -6.91 40.48 -15.14
CA PRO A 437 -7.83 41.00 -14.13
C PRO A 437 -9.22 40.36 -14.22
N GLY A 438 -9.69 40.01 -15.43
CA GLY A 438 -10.97 39.32 -15.62
C GLY A 438 -10.98 37.91 -15.03
N TRP A 439 -9.91 37.14 -15.23
CA TRP A 439 -9.71 35.84 -14.59
C TRP A 439 -9.62 35.97 -13.07
N ALA A 440 -8.82 36.92 -12.57
CA ALA A 440 -8.62 37.13 -11.14
C ALA A 440 -9.94 37.44 -10.41
N ALA A 441 -10.71 38.39 -10.96
CA ALA A 441 -12.01 38.77 -10.47
C ALA A 441 -13.02 37.61 -10.45
N ALA A 442 -13.04 36.78 -11.51
CA ALA A 442 -13.95 35.64 -11.59
C ALA A 442 -13.58 34.50 -10.63
N LEU A 443 -12.29 34.24 -10.44
CA LEU A 443 -11.79 33.26 -9.47
C LEU A 443 -12.16 33.68 -8.05
N TYR A 444 -11.89 34.93 -7.69
CA TYR A 444 -12.25 35.50 -6.39
C TYR A 444 -13.76 35.40 -6.12
N TYR A 445 -14.58 35.82 -7.09
CA TYR A 445 -16.04 35.77 -6.96
C TYR A 445 -16.57 34.34 -6.73
N ASN A 446 -16.08 33.36 -7.50
CA ASN A 446 -16.53 31.97 -7.35
C ASN A 446 -16.04 31.36 -6.04
N TRP A 447 -14.83 31.67 -5.58
CA TRP A 447 -14.31 31.22 -4.28
C TRP A 447 -15.19 31.73 -3.12
N ARG A 448 -15.44 33.03 -3.06
CA ARG A 448 -16.31 33.64 -2.03
C ARG A 448 -17.70 33.01 -2.02
N HIS A 449 -18.28 32.75 -3.19
CA HIS A 449 -19.55 32.05 -3.29
C HIS A 449 -19.50 30.61 -2.79
N LYS A 450 -18.43 29.84 -3.07
CA LYS A 450 -18.24 28.48 -2.51
C LYS A 450 -18.17 28.48 -0.98
N GLN A 451 -17.61 29.54 -0.40
CA GLN A 451 -17.53 29.72 1.05
C GLN A 451 -18.81 30.31 1.68
N ASN A 452 -19.93 30.35 0.94
CA ASN A 452 -21.19 30.97 1.36
C ASN A 452 -21.07 32.46 1.74
N GLN A 453 -20.08 33.16 1.20
CA GLN A 453 -19.88 34.60 1.40
C GLN A 453 -20.50 35.39 0.24
N SER A 454 -21.39 36.31 0.57
CA SER A 454 -22.08 37.16 -0.40
C SER A 454 -21.18 38.30 -0.88
N VAL A 455 -20.73 38.24 -2.13
CA VAL A 455 -20.07 39.34 -2.83
C VAL A 455 -20.84 39.69 -4.11
N SER A 456 -20.98 40.98 -4.42
CA SER A 456 -21.66 41.43 -5.65
C SER A 456 -20.67 41.48 -6.83
N GLN A 457 -21.15 41.17 -8.04
CA GLN A 457 -20.29 41.28 -9.24
C GLN A 457 -19.81 42.71 -9.48
N THR A 458 -20.61 43.72 -9.12
CA THR A 458 -20.23 45.14 -9.24
C THR A 458 -19.05 45.47 -8.32
N ASN A 459 -19.08 45.02 -7.06
CA ASN A 459 -17.99 45.30 -6.12
C ASN A 459 -16.69 44.62 -6.54
N VAL A 460 -16.78 43.37 -7.04
CA VAL A 460 -15.60 42.66 -7.55
C VAL A 460 -15.09 43.30 -8.86
N ALA A 461 -15.99 43.80 -9.71
CA ALA A 461 -15.63 44.53 -10.93
C ALA A 461 -14.81 45.78 -10.62
N ASP A 462 -15.26 46.55 -9.63
CA ASP A 462 -14.56 47.75 -9.19
C ASP A 462 -13.20 47.41 -8.55
N MET A 463 -13.13 46.36 -7.71
CA MET A 463 -11.90 45.90 -7.07
C MET A 463 -10.79 45.58 -8.07
N TYR A 464 -11.11 44.81 -9.12
CA TYR A 464 -10.15 44.37 -10.14
C TYR A 464 -10.12 45.27 -11.38
N ARG A 465 -10.81 46.43 -11.35
CA ARG A 465 -10.86 47.41 -12.44
C ARG A 465 -11.30 46.82 -13.79
N VAL A 466 -12.34 45.98 -13.76
CA VAL A 466 -12.94 45.35 -14.95
C VAL A 466 -14.42 45.67 -15.05
N SER A 467 -15.02 45.46 -16.22
CA SER A 467 -16.47 45.62 -16.35
C SER A 467 -17.24 44.43 -15.73
N THR A 468 -18.45 44.67 -15.25
CA THR A 468 -19.37 43.60 -14.80
C THR A 468 -19.64 42.57 -15.90
N SER A 469 -19.68 43.01 -17.17
CA SER A 469 -19.81 42.10 -18.33
C SER A 469 -18.60 41.18 -18.50
N THR A 470 -17.39 41.69 -18.23
CA THR A 470 -16.14 40.93 -18.26
C THR A 470 -16.18 39.85 -17.18
N ILE A 471 -16.53 40.22 -15.94
CA ILE A 471 -16.67 39.27 -14.84
C ILE A 471 -17.70 38.19 -15.18
N GLY A 472 -18.88 38.56 -15.67
CA GLY A 472 -19.92 37.59 -16.04
C GLY A 472 -19.45 36.54 -17.05
N LYS A 473 -18.61 36.93 -18.02
CA LYS A 473 -17.99 36.01 -18.97
C LYS A 473 -17.03 35.03 -18.29
N TYR A 474 -16.06 35.53 -17.52
CA TYR A 474 -15.04 34.69 -16.89
C TYR A 474 -15.60 33.84 -15.73
N ILE A 475 -16.66 34.28 -15.05
CA ILE A 475 -17.38 33.44 -14.07
C ILE A 475 -17.87 32.15 -14.71
N LYS A 476 -18.39 32.21 -15.94
CA LYS A 476 -18.85 31.02 -16.66
C LYS A 476 -17.70 30.05 -16.93
N TYR A 477 -16.57 30.58 -17.43
CA TYR A 477 -15.37 29.77 -17.66
C TYR A 477 -14.86 29.12 -16.37
N VAL A 478 -14.78 29.87 -15.28
CA VAL A 478 -14.34 29.33 -13.98
C VAL A 478 -15.28 28.22 -13.50
N ARG A 479 -16.60 28.38 -13.65
CA ARG A 479 -17.56 27.33 -13.26
C ARG A 479 -17.41 26.07 -14.11
N GLU A 480 -17.31 26.21 -15.44
CA GLU A 480 -17.06 25.10 -16.37
C GLU A 480 -15.75 24.34 -16.11
N LEU A 481 -14.80 24.97 -15.42
CA LEU A 481 -13.50 24.40 -15.06
C LEU A 481 -13.42 23.92 -13.61
N ALA A 482 -14.33 24.38 -12.75
CA ALA A 482 -14.36 24.09 -11.31
C ALA A 482 -15.23 22.86 -10.97
N ASP A 483 -16.11 22.47 -11.89
CA ASP A 483 -16.77 21.17 -11.94
C ASP A 483 -15.79 20.10 -12.48
#